data_AF-A0A8X7BCY1-F1
#
_entry.id   AF-A0A8X7BCY1-F1
#
_cell.length_a   1.000
_cell.length_b   1.000
_cell.length_c   1.000
_cell.angle_alpha   90.00
_cell.angle_beta   90.00
_cell.angle_gamma   90.00
#
_symmetry.space_group_name_H-M   'P 1'
#
loop_
_entity.id
_entity.type
_entity.pdbx_description
1 polymer ?
#
loop_
_entity_poly.entity_id
_entity_poly.type
_entity_poly.pdbx_seq_one_letter_code
_entity_poly.pdbx_strand_id
1 'polypeptide(L)'
;MGARLRALKNNLKSTKLSDNKPISGKGRLTDAEILLLQKYYGLAIRRNVGKSVADMSKSIWAVYFHRLSTDENPQHALCPMGEESWCGYNKSIVSGEKYTHKHSLPDAVLFKIKKFFRDLTVKELLLKCLHGRELRTPTKALINVYGIVCRKKHL
;
A
#
# COMPACT_ATOMS: atom_id res chain seq x y z
N MET A 1 0.94 -5.18 -8.36
CA MET A 1 1.96 -4.51 -7.52
C MET A 1 3.18 -5.41 -7.27
N GLY A 2 3.03 -6.58 -6.64
CA GLY A 2 4.15 -7.44 -6.23
C GLY A 2 5.17 -7.76 -7.34
N ALA A 3 4.72 -8.24 -8.51
CA ALA A 3 5.61 -8.54 -9.63
C ALA A 3 6.44 -7.32 -10.09
N ARG A 4 5.81 -6.14 -10.19
CA ARG A 4 6.49 -4.89 -10.58
C ARG A 4 7.55 -4.46 -9.55
N LEU A 5 7.28 -4.66 -8.26
CA LEU A 5 8.25 -4.38 -7.19
C LEU A 5 9.41 -5.37 -7.20
N ARG A 6 9.16 -6.66 -7.44
CA ARG A 6 10.23 -7.67 -7.57
C ARG A 6 11.11 -7.38 -8.79
N ALA A 7 10.52 -7.00 -9.91
CA ALA A 7 11.26 -6.57 -11.10
C ALA A 7 12.12 -5.33 -10.79
N LEU A 8 11.57 -4.30 -10.14
CA LEU A 8 12.35 -3.13 -9.72
C LEU A 8 13.52 -3.53 -8.82
N LYS A 9 13.26 -4.35 -7.80
CA LYS A 9 14.27 -4.84 -6.85
C LYS A 9 15.42 -5.53 -7.59
N ASN A 10 15.11 -6.41 -8.54
CA ASN A 10 16.10 -7.15 -9.31
C ASN A 10 16.89 -6.26 -10.27
N ASN A 11 16.22 -5.31 -10.93
CA ASN A 11 16.87 -4.37 -11.85
C ASN A 11 17.84 -3.43 -11.12
N LEU A 12 17.55 -3.09 -9.86
CA LEU A 12 18.38 -2.19 -9.05
C LEU A 12 19.30 -2.92 -8.07
N LYS A 13 19.47 -4.24 -8.19
CA LYS A 13 20.24 -5.06 -7.23
C LYS A 13 21.69 -4.58 -7.06
N SER A 14 22.30 -4.11 -8.13
CA SER A 14 23.70 -3.64 -8.16
C SER A 14 23.82 -2.11 -8.08
N THR A 15 22.69 -1.39 -8.07
CA THR A 15 22.66 0.08 -8.05
C THR A 15 22.59 0.58 -6.62
N LYS A 16 23.46 1.53 -6.27
CA LYS A 16 23.36 2.26 -5.00
C LYS A 16 22.28 3.33 -5.09
N LEU A 17 21.46 3.44 -4.05
CA LEU A 17 20.48 4.51 -3.91
C LEU A 17 21.14 5.78 -3.36
N SER A 18 20.36 6.85 -3.15
CA SER A 18 20.87 8.13 -2.66
C SER A 18 21.54 8.06 -1.28
N ASP A 19 21.29 7.01 -0.51
CA ASP A 19 21.93 6.73 0.77
C ASP A 19 23.14 5.76 0.64
N ASN A 20 23.68 5.59 -0.57
CA ASN A 20 24.80 4.71 -0.90
C ASN A 20 24.60 3.23 -0.52
N LYS A 21 23.35 2.79 -0.34
CA LYS A 21 22.98 1.42 0.01
C LYS A 21 22.16 0.76 -1.12
N PRO A 22 22.20 -0.58 -1.25
CA PRO A 22 21.40 -1.31 -2.25
C PRO A 22 19.89 -1.16 -1.99
N ILE A 23 19.04 -1.47 -2.97
CA ILE A 23 17.58 -1.39 -2.78
C ILE A 23 17.02 -2.42 -1.79
N SER A 24 17.65 -3.59 -1.69
CA SER A 24 17.28 -4.71 -0.83
C SER A 24 18.26 -4.89 0.32
N GLY A 25 17.86 -5.66 1.34
CA GLY A 25 18.67 -5.93 2.54
C GLY A 25 17.86 -5.73 3.81
N LYS A 26 18.50 -5.90 4.97
CA LYS A 26 17.87 -5.70 6.29
C LYS A 26 17.29 -4.29 6.39
N GLY A 27 16.02 -4.18 6.76
CA GLY A 27 15.31 -2.89 6.87
C GLY A 27 14.99 -2.22 5.53
N ARG A 28 15.03 -2.95 4.41
CA ARG A 28 14.77 -2.40 3.06
C ARG A 28 13.77 -3.25 2.28
N LEU A 29 13.71 -3.10 0.96
CA LEU A 29 12.74 -3.76 0.09
C LEU A 29 13.08 -5.26 -0.08
N THR A 30 12.68 -6.08 0.89
CA THR A 30 12.76 -7.55 0.86
C THR A 30 11.52 -8.16 0.20
N ASP A 31 11.54 -9.47 -0.10
CA ASP A 31 10.34 -10.15 -0.61
C ASP A 31 9.19 -10.17 0.39
N ALA A 32 9.50 -10.31 1.68
CA ALA A 32 8.54 -10.19 2.77
C ALA A 32 7.90 -8.79 2.80
N GLU A 33 8.73 -7.74 2.63
CA GLU A 33 8.23 -6.37 2.56
C GLU A 33 7.35 -6.14 1.33
N ILE A 34 7.71 -6.68 0.17
CA ILE A 34 6.90 -6.60 -1.05
C ILE A 34 5.53 -7.28 -0.84
N LEU A 35 5.51 -8.45 -0.20
CA LEU A 35 4.26 -9.14 0.14
C LEU A 35 3.40 -8.32 1.11
N LEU A 36 4.03 -7.67 2.09
CA LEU A 36 3.35 -6.83 3.06
C LEU A 36 2.72 -5.60 2.39
N LEU A 37 3.47 -4.89 1.54
CA LEU A 37 2.97 -3.76 0.75
C LEU A 37 1.79 -4.17 -0.15
N GLN A 38 1.89 -5.35 -0.79
CA GLN A 38 0.79 -5.90 -1.60
C GLN A 38 -0.46 -6.21 -0.75
N LYS A 39 -0.28 -6.78 0.45
CA LYS A 39 -1.36 -7.06 1.39
C LYS A 39 -2.06 -5.76 1.81
N TYR A 40 -1.30 -4.74 2.19
CA TYR A 40 -1.83 -3.44 2.63
C TYR A 40 -2.55 -2.70 1.49
N TYR A 41 -1.99 -2.71 0.28
CA TYR A 41 -2.66 -2.15 -0.90
C TYR A 41 -4.02 -2.82 -1.14
N GLY A 42 -4.07 -4.16 -1.13
CA GLY A 42 -5.34 -4.88 -1.29
C GLY A 42 -6.34 -4.60 -0.17
N LEU A 43 -5.86 -4.40 1.07
CA LEU A 43 -6.70 -4.03 2.21
C LEU A 43 -7.25 -2.61 2.08
N ALA A 44 -6.45 -1.66 1.60
CA ALA A 44 -6.88 -0.29 1.32
C ALA A 44 -8.01 -0.26 0.28
N ILE A 45 -7.91 -1.05 -0.80
CA ILE A 45 -9.02 -1.17 -1.77
C ILE A 45 -10.25 -1.79 -1.11
N ARG A 46 -10.11 -2.97 -0.51
CA ARG A 46 -11.28 -3.72 0.03
C ARG A 46 -12.05 -2.96 1.11
N ARG A 47 -11.37 -2.15 1.94
CA ARG A 47 -12.01 -1.34 2.98
C ARG A 47 -12.70 -0.07 2.45
N ASN A 48 -12.48 0.29 1.19
CA ASN A 48 -13.03 1.49 0.57
C ASN A 48 -13.91 1.19 -0.67
N VAL A 49 -14.29 -0.08 -0.90
CA VAL A 49 -15.34 -0.44 -1.87
C VAL A 49 -16.65 0.24 -1.46
N GLY A 50 -17.35 0.84 -2.42
CA GLY A 50 -18.58 1.60 -2.18
C GLY A 50 -18.39 2.98 -1.52
N LYS A 51 -17.15 3.42 -1.29
CA LYS A 51 -16.84 4.79 -0.87
C LYS A 51 -16.44 5.66 -2.07
N SER A 52 -15.85 6.83 -1.82
CA SER A 52 -15.35 7.68 -2.90
C SER A 52 -13.98 7.21 -3.44
N VAL A 53 -13.65 7.60 -4.68
CA VAL A 53 -12.29 7.44 -5.22
C VAL A 53 -11.26 8.15 -4.35
N ALA A 54 -11.62 9.31 -3.79
CA ALA A 54 -10.74 10.08 -2.92
C ALA A 54 -10.40 9.31 -1.63
N ASP A 55 -11.37 8.65 -0.99
CA ASP A 55 -11.14 7.83 0.19
C ASP A 55 -10.25 6.62 -0.10
N MET A 56 -10.49 5.95 -1.23
CA MET A 56 -9.66 4.83 -1.65
C MET A 56 -8.22 5.28 -1.94
N SER A 57 -8.05 6.39 -2.65
CA SER A 57 -6.74 6.99 -2.93
C SER A 57 -6.02 7.38 -1.64
N LYS A 58 -6.71 8.08 -0.72
CA LYS A 58 -6.21 8.43 0.61
C LYS A 58 -5.73 7.20 1.36
N SER A 59 -6.52 6.13 1.37
CA SER A 59 -6.16 4.89 2.06
C SER A 59 -4.97 4.16 1.42
N ILE A 60 -4.78 4.27 0.10
CA ILE A 60 -3.62 3.69 -0.59
C ILE A 60 -2.36 4.51 -0.26
N TRP A 61 -2.45 5.85 -0.31
CA TRP A 61 -1.34 6.73 0.06
C TRP A 61 -0.98 6.64 1.55
N ALA A 62 -1.96 6.36 2.42
CA ALA A 62 -1.70 6.09 3.83
C ALA A 62 -0.70 4.94 4.02
N VAL A 63 -0.74 3.89 3.18
CA VAL A 63 0.25 2.79 3.23
C VAL A 63 1.66 3.30 2.94
N TYR A 64 1.80 4.18 1.94
CA TYR A 64 3.09 4.76 1.58
C TYR A 64 3.69 5.59 2.72
N PHE A 65 2.91 6.56 3.22
CA PHE A 65 3.38 7.45 4.27
C PHE A 65 3.56 6.75 5.62
N HIS A 66 2.74 5.74 5.92
CA HIS A 66 2.92 4.91 7.11
C HIS A 66 4.27 4.18 7.12
N ARG A 67 4.77 3.74 5.95
CA ARG A 67 6.11 3.13 5.83
C ARG A 67 7.24 4.16 5.82
N LEU A 68 6.97 5.41 5.46
CA LEU A 68 7.94 6.52 5.48
C LEU A 68 8.14 7.07 6.90
N SER A 69 7.10 6.99 7.71
CA SER A 69 7.02 7.56 9.04
C SER A 69 8.12 7.05 9.98
N THR A 70 8.77 7.95 10.69
CA THR A 70 9.71 7.65 11.79
C THR A 70 9.29 8.35 13.08
N ASP A 71 10.00 8.10 14.18
CA ASP A 71 9.73 8.82 15.44
C ASP A 71 10.04 10.32 15.31
N GLU A 72 11.08 10.67 14.56
CA GLU A 72 11.49 12.06 14.31
C GLU A 72 10.57 12.77 13.30
N ASN A 73 9.98 12.01 12.36
CA ASN A 73 9.10 12.54 11.32
C ASN A 73 7.86 11.65 11.13
N PRO A 74 6.85 11.80 12.01
CA PRO A 74 5.63 11.01 11.94
C PRO A 74 4.74 11.44 10.76
N GLN A 75 4.33 10.48 9.92
CA GLN A 75 3.62 10.70 8.66
C GLN A 75 2.29 9.92 8.59
N HIS A 76 1.46 10.03 9.64
CA HIS A 76 0.21 9.27 9.78
C HIS A 76 -1.07 10.05 9.47
N ALA A 77 -0.97 11.26 8.92
CA ALA A 77 -2.12 12.14 8.65
C ALA A 77 -3.18 11.53 7.70
N LEU A 78 -2.79 10.59 6.83
CA LEU A 78 -3.71 9.88 5.93
C LEU A 78 -4.27 8.59 6.52
N CYS A 79 -3.69 8.09 7.62
CA CYS A 79 -4.20 6.93 8.32
C CYS A 79 -5.53 7.26 9.01
N PRO A 80 -6.43 6.28 9.21
CA PRO A 80 -7.64 6.53 9.99
C PRO A 80 -7.28 6.92 11.43
N MET A 81 -8.09 7.81 12.02
CA MET A 81 -8.03 8.14 13.45
C MET A 81 -8.96 7.24 14.25
N GLY A 82 -8.78 7.21 15.58
CA GLY A 82 -9.65 6.49 16.50
C GLY A 82 -9.08 5.16 16.99
N GLU A 83 -9.72 4.63 18.03
CA GLU A 83 -9.33 3.37 18.69
C GLU A 83 -9.41 2.16 17.77
N GLU A 84 -10.28 2.20 16.76
CA GLU A 84 -10.41 1.15 15.74
C GLU A 84 -9.42 1.31 14.58
N SER A 85 -8.52 2.29 14.65
CA SER A 85 -7.53 2.50 13.60
C SER A 85 -6.58 1.30 13.48
N TRP A 86 -6.23 0.94 12.26
CA TRP A 86 -5.14 -0.01 12.04
C TRP A 86 -3.77 0.63 12.26
N CYS A 87 -3.69 1.96 12.34
CA CYS A 87 -2.46 2.69 12.57
C CYS A 87 -2.20 2.80 14.08
N GLY A 88 -1.17 2.13 14.56
CA GLY A 88 -0.79 2.14 15.98
C GLY A 88 -0.43 3.54 16.50
N TYR A 89 0.14 4.41 15.67
CA TYR A 89 0.43 5.80 16.06
C TYR A 89 -0.86 6.61 16.29
N ASN A 90 -1.82 6.53 15.36
CA ASN A 90 -3.10 7.24 15.54
C ASN A 90 -3.92 6.67 16.70
N LYS A 91 -3.79 5.36 16.99
CA LYS A 91 -4.35 4.76 18.21
C LYS A 91 -3.73 5.35 19.46
N SER A 92 -2.40 5.46 19.48
CA SER A 92 -1.66 5.94 20.65
C SER A 92 -1.96 7.42 20.96
N ILE A 93 -2.25 8.23 19.95
CA ILE A 93 -2.73 9.61 20.14
C ILE A 93 -4.04 9.62 20.96
N VAL A 94 -4.95 8.68 20.69
CA VAL A 94 -6.25 8.62 21.36
C VAL A 94 -6.14 8.00 22.75
N SER A 95 -5.38 6.90 22.89
CA SER A 95 -5.19 6.22 24.17
C SER A 95 -4.21 6.92 25.12
N GLY A 96 -3.41 7.86 24.62
CA GLY A 96 -2.32 8.50 25.37
C GLY A 96 -1.09 7.60 25.56
N GLU A 97 -1.05 6.43 24.92
CA GLU A 97 0.07 5.51 25.02
C GLU A 97 1.31 5.99 24.25
N LYS A 98 2.49 5.54 24.70
CA LYS A 98 3.73 5.78 23.97
C LYS A 98 3.82 4.86 22.75
N TYR A 99 4.09 5.43 21.57
CA TYR A 99 4.35 4.69 20.34
C TYR A 99 5.81 4.83 19.90
N THR A 100 6.33 3.80 19.24
CA THR A 100 7.68 3.77 18.65
C THR A 100 7.63 3.08 17.30
N HIS A 101 8.22 3.69 16.28
CA HIS A 101 8.24 3.15 14.93
C HIS A 101 9.21 1.98 14.81
N LYS A 102 8.70 0.80 14.38
CA LYS A 102 9.51 -0.44 14.30
C LYS A 102 9.80 -0.90 12.87
N HIS A 103 9.06 -0.39 11.89
CA HIS A 103 9.04 -0.94 10.53
C HIS A 103 9.05 0.15 9.46
N SER A 104 9.80 1.21 9.66
CA SER A 104 9.99 2.24 8.64
C SER A 104 10.90 1.74 7.52
N LEU A 105 10.69 2.22 6.29
CA LEU A 105 11.58 2.01 5.16
C LEU A 105 12.34 3.31 4.88
N PRO A 106 13.64 3.24 4.51
CA PRO A 106 14.41 4.43 4.17
C PRO A 106 13.78 5.21 3.01
N ASP A 107 13.83 6.55 3.09
CA ASP A 107 13.36 7.47 2.04
C ASP A 107 13.90 7.10 0.66
N ALA A 108 15.18 6.74 0.59
CA ALA A 108 15.83 6.31 -0.65
C ALA A 108 15.10 5.14 -1.33
N VAL A 109 14.61 4.18 -0.54
CA VAL A 109 13.82 3.02 -1.02
C VAL A 109 12.42 3.47 -1.41
N LEU A 110 11.74 4.22 -0.53
CA LEU A 110 10.37 4.67 -0.78
C LEU A 110 10.26 5.59 -1.99
N PHE A 111 11.26 6.41 -2.25
CA PHE A 111 11.35 7.24 -3.44
C PHE A 111 11.32 6.40 -4.72
N LYS A 112 12.07 5.28 -4.77
CA LYS A 112 12.10 4.39 -5.94
C LYS A 112 10.77 3.68 -6.20
N ILE A 113 9.98 3.40 -5.15
CA ILE A 113 8.68 2.73 -5.28
C ILE A 113 7.49 3.70 -5.39
N LYS A 114 7.67 5.00 -5.12
CA LYS A 114 6.60 6.02 -5.14
C LYS A 114 5.80 6.02 -6.45
N LYS A 115 6.48 5.82 -7.58
CA LYS A 115 5.82 5.72 -8.90
C LYS A 115 4.73 4.64 -8.93
N PHE A 116 4.92 3.50 -8.25
CA PHE A 116 3.92 2.45 -8.25
C PHE A 116 2.68 2.85 -7.47
N PHE A 117 2.81 3.61 -6.38
CA PHE A 117 1.65 4.17 -5.67
C PHE A 117 0.91 5.19 -6.54
N ARG A 118 1.65 6.04 -7.28
CA ARG A 118 1.06 6.98 -8.25
C ARG A 118 0.27 6.24 -9.33
N ASP A 119 0.89 5.27 -10.00
CA ASP A 119 0.24 4.49 -11.07
C ASP A 119 -0.98 3.71 -10.56
N LEU A 120 -0.93 3.24 -9.32
CA LEU A 120 -2.01 2.47 -8.70
C LEU A 120 -3.10 3.33 -8.06
N THR A 121 -2.95 4.67 -8.07
CA THR A 121 -3.96 5.61 -7.56
C THR A 121 -4.58 6.47 -8.67
N VAL A 122 -4.34 6.12 -9.92
CA VAL A 122 -4.98 6.72 -11.10
C VAL A 122 -6.50 6.55 -11.00
N LYS A 123 -7.25 7.64 -11.18
CA LYS A 123 -8.70 7.71 -10.94
C LYS A 123 -9.46 6.64 -11.72
N GLU A 124 -9.12 6.46 -12.99
CA GLU A 124 -9.74 5.51 -13.91
C GLU A 124 -9.56 4.05 -13.45
N LEU A 125 -8.45 3.75 -12.77
CA LEU A 125 -8.20 2.44 -12.16
C LEU A 125 -9.05 2.26 -10.89
N LEU A 126 -9.11 3.28 -10.04
CA LEU A 126 -9.83 3.23 -8.77
C LEU A 126 -11.35 3.17 -8.98
N LEU A 127 -11.90 3.85 -10.00
CA LEU A 127 -13.32 3.78 -10.36
C LEU A 127 -13.79 2.33 -10.63
N LYS A 128 -12.94 1.51 -11.26
CA LYS A 128 -13.22 0.09 -11.51
C LYS A 128 -13.27 -0.74 -10.22
N CYS A 129 -12.63 -0.25 -9.16
CA CYS A 129 -12.59 -0.91 -7.86
C CYS A 129 -13.77 -0.54 -6.96
N LEU A 130 -14.52 0.52 -7.27
CA LEU A 130 -15.67 0.98 -6.47
C LEU A 130 -16.89 0.08 -6.60
N HIS A 131 -17.16 -0.43 -7.81
CA HIS A 131 -18.37 -1.20 -8.14
C HIS A 131 -18.26 -2.70 -7.88
N GLY A 132 -17.28 -3.14 -7.07
CA GLY A 132 -16.99 -4.56 -6.80
C GLY A 132 -18.08 -5.37 -6.08
N ARG A 133 -19.35 -4.90 -6.05
CA ARG A 133 -20.50 -5.59 -5.46
C ARG A 133 -21.63 -5.94 -6.44
N GLU A 134 -21.68 -5.40 -7.66
CA GLU A 134 -22.81 -5.65 -8.58
C GLU A 134 -22.35 -6.10 -9.97
N LEU A 135 -21.99 -7.38 -10.10
CA LEU A 135 -22.18 -8.14 -11.34
C LEU A 135 -22.62 -9.55 -10.96
N ARG A 136 -23.91 -9.69 -10.66
CA ARG A 136 -24.60 -10.98 -10.56
C ARG A 136 -25.20 -11.30 -11.92
N THR A 137 -24.38 -11.67 -12.90
CA THR A 137 -24.82 -12.47 -14.07
C THR A 137 -23.65 -13.30 -14.60
N PRO A 138 -23.78 -14.63 -14.74
CA PRO A 138 -22.69 -15.47 -15.22
C PRO A 138 -22.73 -15.56 -16.75
N THR A 139 -21.89 -14.81 -17.44
CA THR A 139 -21.53 -15.15 -18.83
C THR A 139 -20.03 -15.40 -18.92
N LYS A 140 -19.70 -16.62 -19.36
CA LYS A 140 -18.37 -17.24 -19.31
C LYS A 140 -17.30 -16.62 -20.24
N ALA A 141 -17.50 -15.41 -20.77
CA ALA A 141 -16.70 -14.90 -21.89
C ALA A 141 -15.68 -13.77 -21.56
N LEU A 142 -15.53 -13.32 -20.31
CA LEU A 142 -14.59 -12.22 -19.96
C LEU A 142 -13.60 -12.58 -18.85
N ILE A 143 -12.97 -13.75 -18.93
CA ILE A 143 -12.03 -14.21 -17.91
C ILE A 143 -10.59 -13.66 -18.08
N ASN A 144 -10.19 -13.09 -19.22
CA ASN A 144 -8.75 -12.91 -19.45
C ASN A 144 -8.11 -11.55 -19.09
N VAL A 145 -8.85 -10.55 -18.56
CA VAL A 145 -8.22 -9.28 -18.08
C VAL A 145 -8.81 -8.78 -16.74
N TYR A 146 -10.00 -9.23 -16.36
CA TYR A 146 -10.77 -8.68 -15.21
C TYR A 146 -10.41 -9.26 -13.84
N GLY A 147 -9.40 -10.13 -13.73
CA GLY A 147 -9.21 -11.02 -12.58
C GLY A 147 -8.34 -10.54 -11.41
N ILE A 148 -7.44 -9.56 -11.60
CA ILE A 148 -6.27 -9.45 -10.69
C ILE A 148 -6.43 -8.39 -9.57
N VAL A 149 -7.31 -7.38 -9.73
CA VAL A 149 -7.35 -6.24 -8.78
C VAL A 149 -8.45 -6.37 -7.71
N CYS A 150 -9.58 -7.03 -8.01
CA CYS A 150 -10.77 -6.98 -7.12
C CYS A 150 -11.45 -8.32 -6.81
N ARG A 151 -10.96 -9.48 -7.25
CA ARG A 151 -11.58 -10.78 -6.87
C ARG A 151 -10.76 -11.54 -5.84
N LYS A 152 -11.26 -11.54 -4.60
CA LYS A 152 -11.70 -12.72 -3.82
C LYS A 152 -11.69 -12.42 -2.32
N LYS A 153 -12.88 -12.42 -1.71
CA LYS A 153 -13.12 -12.94 -0.35
C LYS A 153 -13.91 -14.23 -0.54
N HIS A 154 -13.37 -15.34 -0.05
CA HIS A 154 -14.02 -16.29 0.85
C HIS A 154 -13.22 -17.59 0.86
N LEU A 155 -12.74 -17.93 2.06
CA LEU A 155 -12.12 -19.17 2.54
C LEU A 155 -10.76 -19.53 1.93
#